data_AF-A0A2E5I9V1-F1
#
_entry.id   AF-A0A2E5I9V1-F1
#
_cell.length_a   1.000
_cell.length_b   1.000
_cell.length_c   1.000
_cell.angle_alpha   90.00
_cell.angle_beta   90.00
_cell.angle_gamma   90.00
#
_symmetry.space_group_name_H-M   'P 1'
#
loop_
_entity.id
_entity.type
_entity.pdbx_description
1 polymer ?
#
loop_
_entity_poly.entity_id
_entity_poly.type
_entity_poly.pdbx_seq_one_letter_code
_entity_poly.pdbx_strand_id
1 'polypeptide(L)'
;MTRKTKTIPLRIFAFIIIIISGFYIYGEYINNDKKDKKSIKYYYNKTIETLNIFDKEKKVFYVQIGAFEDENEANKLRANLILLGFEVIIEKPLISGLDLNKVLIGPIESTKNLSLISKKLKKNNIKYIIINDYE
;
A
#
# COMPACT_ATOMS: atom_id res chain seq x y z
N MET A 1 74.02 -50.46 -12.45
CA MET A 1 73.24 -50.33 -11.20
C MET A 1 72.32 -49.11 -11.31
N THR A 2 71.02 -49.39 -11.48
CA THR A 2 69.83 -48.53 -11.32
C THR A 2 69.89 -47.06 -11.79
N ARG A 3 69.32 -46.81 -12.97
CA ARG A 3 68.91 -45.50 -13.47
C ARG A 3 67.72 -45.00 -12.63
N LYS A 4 67.93 -44.01 -11.75
CA LYS A 4 66.85 -43.36 -10.98
C LYS A 4 65.88 -42.67 -11.95
N THR A 5 64.67 -43.20 -12.04
CA THR A 5 63.59 -42.65 -12.87
C THR A 5 63.06 -41.36 -12.24
N LYS A 6 62.94 -40.31 -13.06
CA LYS A 6 62.44 -38.98 -12.66
C LYS A 6 60.95 -39.07 -12.33
N THR A 7 60.59 -39.06 -11.04
CA THR A 7 59.23 -39.16 -10.49
C THR A 7 58.46 -37.83 -10.44
N ILE A 8 58.90 -36.84 -11.21
CA ILE A 8 58.37 -35.47 -11.20
C ILE A 8 57.01 -35.30 -11.95
N PRO A 9 56.64 -36.06 -13.00
CA PRO A 9 55.43 -35.73 -13.77
C PRO A 9 54.12 -36.00 -13.03
N LEU A 10 54.08 -36.99 -12.12
CA LEU A 10 52.86 -37.35 -11.38
C LEU A 10 52.45 -36.30 -10.35
N ARG A 11 53.43 -35.61 -9.74
CA ARG A 11 53.17 -34.56 -8.74
C ARG A 11 52.57 -33.31 -9.38
N ILE A 12 53.03 -32.93 -10.57
CA ILE A 12 52.50 -31.77 -11.31
C ILE A 12 51.04 -32.02 -11.72
N PHE A 13 50.72 -33.22 -12.18
CA PHE A 13 49.35 -33.60 -12.52
C PHE A 13 48.41 -33.55 -11.30
N ALA A 14 48.88 -34.00 -10.12
CA ALA A 14 48.12 -33.91 -8.89
C ALA A 14 47.84 -32.46 -8.45
N PHE A 15 48.79 -31.54 -8.64
CA PHE A 15 48.58 -30.11 -8.35
C PHE A 15 47.53 -29.47 -9.27
N ILE A 16 47.50 -29.85 -10.56
CA ILE A 16 46.51 -29.34 -11.51
C ILE A 16 45.09 -29.78 -11.11
N ILE A 17 44.92 -31.02 -10.66
CA ILE A 17 43.62 -31.54 -10.19
C ILE A 17 43.12 -30.77 -8.96
N ILE A 18 44.01 -30.42 -8.02
CA ILE A 18 43.67 -29.64 -6.81
C ILE A 18 43.23 -28.21 -7.17
N ILE A 19 43.87 -27.58 -8.15
CA ILE A 19 43.50 -26.23 -8.59
C ILE A 19 42.13 -26.23 -9.26
N ILE A 20 41.86 -27.22 -10.12
CA ILE A 20 40.57 -27.34 -10.83
C ILE A 20 39.43 -27.64 -9.86
N SER A 21 39.63 -28.55 -8.91
CA SER A 21 38.61 -28.85 -7.89
C SER A 21 38.38 -27.67 -6.96
N GLY A 22 39.44 -26.94 -6.58
CA GLY A 22 39.34 -25.70 -5.82
C GLY A 22 38.52 -24.63 -6.56
N PHE A 23 38.73 -24.47 -7.88
CA PHE A 23 37.97 -23.52 -8.69
C PHE A 23 36.49 -23.90 -8.82
N TYR A 24 36.19 -25.20 -8.92
CA TYR A 24 34.83 -25.70 -9.00
C TYR A 24 34.05 -25.45 -7.69
N ILE A 25 34.65 -25.80 -6.55
CA ILE A 25 34.07 -25.58 -5.22
C ILE A 25 33.87 -24.08 -4.95
N TYR A 26 34.85 -23.25 -5.33
CA TYR A 26 34.76 -21.80 -5.18
C TYR A 26 33.63 -21.20 -6.02
N GLY A 27 33.43 -21.67 -7.25
CA GLY A 27 32.34 -21.25 -8.12
C GLY A 27 30.95 -21.56 -7.55
N GLU A 28 30.77 -22.74 -6.96
CA GLU A 28 29.52 -23.17 -6.34
C GLU A 28 29.19 -22.34 -5.07
N TYR A 29 30.22 -22.05 -4.25
CA TYR A 29 30.07 -21.21 -3.06
C TYR A 29 29.56 -19.79 -3.39
N ILE A 30 30.15 -19.14 -4.41
CA ILE A 30 29.73 -17.80 -4.84
C ILE A 30 28.30 -17.79 -5.40
N ASN A 31 27.86 -18.89 -6.03
CA ASN A 31 26.55 -18.96 -6.65
C ASN A 31 25.42 -19.11 -5.61
N ASN A 32 25.67 -19.87 -4.55
CA ASN A 32 24.72 -20.03 -3.43
C ASN A 32 24.51 -18.71 -2.67
N ASP A 33 25.57 -17.95 -2.37
CA ASP A 33 25.47 -16.63 -1.73
C ASP A 33 24.59 -15.63 -2.54
N LYS A 34 24.68 -15.65 -3.87
CA LYS A 34 23.81 -14.81 -4.73
C LYS A 34 22.35 -15.23 -4.69
N LYS A 35 22.08 -16.54 -4.60
CA LYS A 35 20.72 -17.10 -4.53
C LYS A 35 20.07 -16.74 -3.20
N ASP A 36 20.81 -16.80 -2.11
CA ASP A 36 20.37 -16.42 -0.77
C ASP A 36 20.12 -14.90 -0.67
N LYS A 37 20.97 -14.07 -1.27
CA LYS A 37 20.72 -12.62 -1.35
C LYS A 37 19.44 -12.27 -2.12
N LYS A 38 19.12 -13.02 -3.18
CA LYS A 38 17.90 -12.83 -3.98
C LYS A 38 16.64 -13.20 -3.19
N SER A 39 16.67 -14.29 -2.42
CA SER A 39 15.54 -14.70 -1.57
C SER A 39 15.35 -13.74 -0.40
N ILE A 40 16.43 -13.31 0.27
CA ILE A 40 16.39 -12.32 1.35
C ILE A 40 15.79 -10.99 0.86
N LYS A 41 16.22 -10.50 -0.31
CA LYS A 41 15.66 -9.28 -0.91
C LYS A 41 14.15 -9.38 -1.18
N TYR A 42 13.67 -10.55 -1.58
CA TYR A 42 12.24 -10.79 -1.81
C TYR A 42 11.43 -10.72 -0.51
N TYR A 43 11.88 -11.42 0.54
CA TYR A 43 11.20 -11.38 1.84
C TYR A 43 11.23 -9.98 2.44
N TYR A 44 12.36 -9.27 2.35
CA TYR A 44 12.48 -7.87 2.80
C TYR A 44 11.48 -6.96 2.08
N ASN A 45 11.46 -6.97 0.75
CA ASN A 45 10.55 -6.13 -0.01
C ASN A 45 9.07 -6.45 0.28
N LYS A 46 8.73 -7.73 0.40
CA LYS A 46 7.37 -8.17 0.76
C LYS A 46 6.99 -7.71 2.18
N THR A 47 7.90 -7.77 3.14
CA THR A 47 7.66 -7.26 4.50
C THR A 47 7.51 -5.74 4.54
N ILE A 48 8.30 -4.99 3.76
CA ILE A 48 8.18 -3.54 3.64
C ILE A 48 6.88 -3.13 2.95
N GLU A 49 6.42 -3.89 1.95
CA GLU A 49 5.11 -3.67 1.32
C GLU A 49 3.98 -3.90 2.33
N THR A 50 4.04 -4.97 3.13
CA THR A 50 3.03 -5.21 4.18
C THR A 50 3.08 -4.15 5.27
N LEU A 51 4.26 -3.76 5.77
CA LEU A 51 4.41 -2.72 6.80
C LEU A 51 3.90 -1.36 6.30
N ASN A 52 4.21 -0.98 5.04
CA ASN A 52 3.68 0.23 4.43
C ASN A 52 2.15 0.20 4.23
N ILE A 53 1.51 -0.97 4.16
CA ILE A 53 0.04 -1.09 4.09
C ILE A 53 -0.58 -0.93 5.49
N PHE A 54 0.10 -1.39 6.54
CA PHE A 54 -0.35 -1.21 7.93
C PHE A 54 -0.13 0.22 8.44
N ASP A 55 0.97 0.88 8.03
CA ASP A 55 1.26 2.28 8.40
C ASP A 55 0.50 3.30 7.53
N LYS A 56 -0.07 2.87 6.40
CA LYS A 56 -0.89 3.75 5.57
C LYS A 56 -2.27 3.87 6.16
N GLU A 57 -2.42 4.84 7.08
CA GLU A 57 -3.71 5.28 7.60
C GLU A 57 -4.75 5.33 6.48
N LYS A 58 -5.80 4.53 6.63
CA LYS A 58 -6.89 4.45 5.67
C LYS A 58 -7.67 5.76 5.76
N LYS A 59 -7.32 6.72 4.89
CA LYS A 59 -8.01 8.01 4.84
C LYS A 59 -9.47 7.82 4.47
N VAL A 60 -10.36 8.15 5.40
CA VAL A 60 -11.81 8.17 5.18
C VAL A 60 -12.25 9.60 4.96
N PHE A 61 -12.97 9.82 3.86
CA PHE A 61 -13.51 11.12 3.51
C PHE A 61 -15.02 11.15 3.69
N TYR A 62 -15.52 12.30 4.07
CA TYR A 62 -16.93 12.67 4.00
C TYR A 62 -17.08 13.91 3.11
N VAL A 63 -18.25 14.06 2.50
CA VAL A 63 -18.57 15.25 1.70
C VAL A 63 -19.78 15.94 2.31
N GLN A 64 -19.56 17.07 2.96
CA GLN A 64 -20.61 17.90 3.52
C GLN A 64 -21.29 18.72 2.42
N ILE A 65 -22.62 18.62 2.36
CA ILE A 65 -23.45 19.35 1.40
C ILE A 65 -24.11 20.57 2.06
N GLY A 66 -24.43 20.48 3.35
CA GLY A 66 -25.03 21.58 4.12
C GLY A 66 -25.06 21.32 5.62
N ALA A 67 -25.42 22.34 6.39
CA ALA A 67 -25.66 22.28 7.82
C ALA A 67 -26.89 23.15 8.13
N PHE A 68 -27.86 22.60 8.86
CA PHE A 68 -29.18 23.22 9.04
C PHE A 68 -29.59 23.18 10.51
N GLU A 69 -30.17 24.27 11.01
CA GLU A 69 -30.81 24.28 12.34
C GLU A 69 -32.10 23.44 12.32
N ASP A 70 -32.93 23.58 11.28
CA ASP A 70 -34.14 22.78 11.11
C ASP A 70 -33.83 21.38 10.56
N GLU A 71 -34.20 20.36 11.33
CA GLU A 71 -34.10 18.95 10.95
C GLU A 71 -34.90 18.61 9.69
N ASN A 72 -36.02 19.30 9.44
CA ASN A 72 -36.82 19.06 8.24
C ASN A 72 -36.10 19.52 6.96
N GLU A 73 -35.38 20.65 7.02
CA GLU A 73 -34.56 21.12 5.89
C GLU A 73 -33.43 20.15 5.59
N ALA A 74 -32.76 19.67 6.62
CA ALA A 74 -31.71 18.65 6.48
C ALA A 74 -32.26 17.34 5.87
N ASN A 75 -33.45 16.90 6.33
CA ASN A 75 -34.10 15.69 5.81
C ASN A 75 -34.58 15.84 4.36
N LYS A 76 -35.08 17.02 3.96
CA LYS A 76 -35.41 17.32 2.55
C LYS A 76 -34.17 17.20 1.66
N LEU A 77 -33.05 17.80 2.07
CA LEU A 77 -31.81 17.69 1.33
C LEU A 77 -31.32 16.23 1.27
N ARG A 78 -31.38 15.51 2.39
CA ARG A 78 -31.02 14.09 2.46
C ARG A 78 -31.83 13.25 1.49
N ALA A 79 -33.16 13.41 1.46
CA ALA A 79 -34.02 12.68 0.54
C ALA A 79 -33.64 12.93 -0.93
N ASN A 80 -33.40 14.20 -1.30
CA ASN A 80 -32.95 14.55 -2.66
C ASN A 80 -31.61 13.89 -3.02
N LEU A 81 -30.66 13.87 -2.10
CA LEU A 81 -29.35 13.23 -2.33
C LEU A 81 -29.47 11.70 -2.42
N ILE A 82 -30.35 11.07 -1.63
CA ILE A 82 -30.65 9.63 -1.72
C ILE A 82 -31.28 9.30 -3.07
N LEU A 83 -32.21 10.13 -3.57
CA LEU A 83 -32.81 9.96 -4.90
C LEU A 83 -31.76 10.05 -6.02
N LEU A 84 -30.72 10.86 -5.82
CA LEU A 84 -29.56 10.91 -6.71
C LEU A 84 -28.64 9.69 -6.55
N GLY A 85 -28.92 8.77 -5.63
CA GLY A 85 -28.15 7.55 -5.39
C GLY A 85 -26.87 7.78 -4.58
N PHE A 86 -26.88 8.75 -3.67
CA PHE A 86 -25.81 8.93 -2.69
C PHE A 86 -26.17 8.25 -1.36
N GLU A 87 -25.15 7.75 -0.68
CA GLU A 87 -25.25 7.34 0.73
C GLU A 87 -25.09 8.58 1.60
N VAL A 88 -26.10 8.87 2.43
CA VAL A 88 -26.20 10.17 3.13
C VAL A 88 -26.43 9.98 4.62
N ILE A 89 -25.62 10.67 5.42
CA ILE A 89 -25.62 10.67 6.87
C ILE A 89 -26.03 12.07 7.38
N ILE A 90 -26.81 12.10 8.46
CA ILE A 90 -27.06 13.33 9.23
C ILE A 90 -26.21 13.24 10.49
N GLU A 91 -25.25 14.15 10.65
CA GLU A 91 -24.44 14.28 11.86
C GLU A 91 -24.98 15.45 12.70
N LYS A 92 -25.19 15.21 14.00
CA LYS A 92 -25.61 16.21 14.98
C LYS A 92 -24.45 16.45 15.97
N PRO A 93 -23.48 17.32 15.66
CA PRO A 93 -22.35 17.57 16.54
C PRO A 93 -22.79 18.21 17.85
N LEU A 94 -22.40 17.60 18.97
CA LEU A 94 -22.60 18.13 20.32
C LEU A 94 -21.52 19.17 20.65
N ILE A 95 -21.51 20.31 19.96
CA ILE A 95 -20.54 21.39 20.22
C ILE A 95 -21.29 22.61 20.75
N SER A 96 -21.21 22.83 22.07
CA SER A 96 -21.51 24.06 22.80
C SER A 96 -22.60 24.97 22.22
N GLY A 97 -23.85 24.47 22.16
CA GLY A 97 -25.04 25.30 21.96
C GLY A 97 -25.50 25.53 20.52
N LEU A 98 -24.91 24.85 19.53
CA LEU A 98 -25.38 24.88 18.14
C LEU A 98 -25.92 23.51 17.71
N ASP A 99 -27.24 23.35 17.75
CA ASP A 99 -27.95 22.17 17.24
C ASP A 99 -28.03 22.24 15.71
N LEU A 100 -26.93 21.86 15.06
CA LEU A 100 -26.86 21.78 13.60
C LEU A 100 -27.00 20.33 13.12
N ASN A 101 -27.74 20.17 12.03
CA ASN A 101 -27.90 18.93 11.30
C ASN A 101 -27.01 19.01 10.05
N LYS A 102 -25.79 18.46 10.13
CA LYS A 102 -24.88 18.38 8.98
C LYS A 102 -25.30 17.24 8.06
N VAL A 103 -25.45 17.54 6.77
CA VAL A 103 -25.78 16.54 5.74
C VAL A 103 -24.50 16.14 5.01
N LEU A 104 -24.11 14.88 5.15
CA LEU A 104 -22.83 14.34 4.69
C LEU A 104 -23.04 13.17 3.73
N ILE A 105 -22.17 13.03 2.73
CA ILE A 105 -22.07 11.83 1.88
C ILE A 105 -20.83 11.04 2.29
N GLY A 106 -20.99 9.75 2.58
CA GLY A 106 -19.89 8.87 2.97
C GLY A 106 -20.32 7.82 3.99
N PRO A 107 -19.36 7.07 4.56
CA PRO A 107 -17.90 7.20 4.43
C PRO A 107 -17.35 6.86 3.04
N ILE A 108 -16.28 7.54 2.61
CA ILE A 108 -15.61 7.33 1.32
C ILE A 108 -14.16 6.95 1.53
N GLU A 109 -13.81 5.70 1.26
CA GLU A 109 -12.47 5.17 1.53
C GLU A 109 -11.49 5.30 0.35
N SER A 110 -11.97 5.76 -0.80
CA SER A 110 -11.18 5.82 -2.04
C SER A 110 -11.27 7.19 -2.68
N THR A 111 -10.11 7.76 -2.99
CA THR A 111 -9.98 9.03 -3.75
C THR A 111 -10.64 8.94 -5.14
N LYS A 112 -10.69 7.75 -5.73
CA LYS A 112 -11.42 7.49 -6.99
C LYS A 112 -12.92 7.70 -6.80
N ASN A 113 -13.49 7.14 -5.74
CA ASN A 113 -14.92 7.30 -5.42
C ASN A 113 -15.24 8.75 -5.07
N LEU A 114 -14.37 9.41 -4.30
CA LEU A 114 -14.50 10.84 -4.00
C LEU A 114 -14.52 11.71 -5.27
N SER A 115 -13.68 11.39 -6.26
CA SER A 115 -13.67 12.08 -7.56
C SER A 115 -14.96 11.86 -8.34
N LEU A 116 -15.51 10.63 -8.35
CA LEU A 116 -16.78 10.31 -9.01
C LEU A 116 -17.96 11.05 -8.36
N ILE A 117 -18.03 11.04 -7.03
CA ILE A 117 -19.04 11.76 -6.25
C ILE A 117 -18.94 13.26 -6.53
N SER A 118 -17.73 13.83 -6.46
CA SER A 118 -17.46 15.25 -6.77
C SER A 118 -17.93 15.64 -8.17
N LYS A 119 -17.64 14.82 -9.19
CA LYS A 119 -18.10 15.06 -10.57
C LYS A 119 -19.63 15.05 -10.66
N LYS A 120 -20.28 14.09 -10.00
CA LYS A 120 -21.75 13.98 -9.99
C LYS A 120 -22.41 15.16 -9.28
N LEU A 121 -21.86 15.62 -8.15
CA LEU A 121 -22.34 16.81 -7.45
C LEU A 121 -22.19 18.07 -8.32
N LYS A 122 -21.02 18.27 -8.95
CA LYS A 122 -20.80 19.39 -9.89
C LYS A 122 -21.76 19.37 -11.07
N LYS A 123 -22.02 18.19 -11.65
CA LYS A 123 -22.98 18.02 -12.77
C LYS A 123 -24.41 18.44 -12.39
N ASN A 124 -24.78 18.28 -11.12
CA ASN A 124 -26.09 18.68 -10.60
C ASN A 124 -26.07 20.07 -9.93
N ASN A 125 -24.99 20.85 -10.11
CA ASN A 125 -24.82 22.19 -9.54
C ASN A 125 -24.91 22.23 -7.99
N ILE A 126 -24.56 21.12 -7.34
CA ILE A 126 -24.58 21.00 -5.87
C ILE A 126 -23.23 21.45 -5.32
N LYS A 127 -23.24 22.45 -4.43
CA LYS A 127 -22.05 22.91 -3.68
C LYS A 127 -21.72 21.91 -2.57
N TYR A 128 -20.43 21.75 -2.27
CA TYR A 128 -19.98 20.79 -1.28
C TYR A 128 -18.62 21.16 -0.67
N ILE A 129 -18.33 20.60 0.50
CA ILE A 129 -17.06 20.69 1.22
C ILE A 129 -16.57 19.26 1.48
N ILE A 130 -15.30 18.98 1.19
CA ILE A 130 -14.68 17.69 1.51
C ILE A 130 -14.12 17.79 2.92
N ILE A 131 -14.50 16.84 3.77
CA ILE A 131 -14.01 16.67 5.13
C ILE A 131 -13.19 15.39 5.13
N ASN A 132 -11.93 15.47 5.56
CA ASN A 132 -11.19 14.25 5.87
C ASN A 132 -11.34 13.99 7.36
N ASP A 133 -11.69 12.76 7.72
CA ASP A 133 -11.60 12.33 9.10
C ASP A 133 -10.11 12.28 9.46
N TYR A 134 -9.67 13.27 10.23
CA TYR A 134 -8.42 13.22 10.96
C TYR A 134 -8.86 13.42 12.42
N GLU A 135 -9.19 12.32 13.10
CA GLU A 135 -9.09 12.29 14.57
C GLU A 135 -7.63 12.50 14.98
#